data_AF-A0A4Y8YAB3-F1
#
_entry.id   AF-A0A4Y8YAB3-F1
#
_cell.length_a   1.000
_cell.length_b   1.000
_cell.length_c   1.000
_cell.angle_alpha   90.00
_cell.angle_beta   90.00
_cell.angle_gamma   90.00
#
_symmetry.space_group_name_H-M   'P 1'
#
loop_
_entity.id
_entity.type
_entity.pdbx_description
1 polymer ?
#
loop_
_entity_poly.entity_id
_entity_poly.type
_entity_poly.pdbx_seq_one_letter_code
_entity_poly.pdbx_strand_id
1 'polypeptide(L)'
;MAQVTAHDALTYSLKREHAQYAEEAERLAKQAAHIAASTPAYGRKVSGDITRLITEATFLLKRAVTIEAGLEAVGLMGAAAAATDQ
;
A
#
# COMPACT_ATOMS: atom_id res chain seq x y z
N MET A 1 12.72 -2.50 -30.62
CA MET A 1 11.96 -2.51 -29.34
C MET A 1 12.89 -1.92 -28.28
N ALA A 2 12.46 -0.91 -27.53
CA ALA A 2 13.28 -0.37 -26.44
C ALA A 2 13.47 -1.45 -25.36
N GLN A 3 14.70 -1.63 -24.89
CA GLN A 3 15.02 -2.64 -23.89
C GLN A 3 14.49 -2.21 -22.53
N VAL A 4 13.52 -2.96 -21.98
CA VAL A 4 12.98 -2.70 -20.64
C VAL A 4 14.02 -3.15 -19.61
N THR A 5 14.45 -2.24 -18.74
CA THR A 5 15.41 -2.57 -17.68
C THR A 5 14.71 -3.10 -16.44
N ALA A 6 15.46 -3.76 -15.55
CA ALA A 6 14.94 -4.19 -14.24
C ALA A 6 14.42 -3.00 -13.41
N HIS A 7 15.09 -1.85 -13.51
CA HIS A 7 14.67 -0.59 -12.90
C HIS A 7 13.31 -0.13 -13.42
N ASP A 8 13.09 -0.18 -14.75
CA ASP A 8 11.82 0.23 -15.37
C ASP A 8 10.67 -0.70 -15.00
N ALA A 9 10.94 -2.01 -15.01
CA ALA A 9 9.96 -3.02 -14.61
C ALA A 9 9.54 -2.86 -13.13
N LEU A 10 10.52 -2.65 -12.24
CA LEU A 10 10.26 -2.44 -10.81
C LEU A 10 9.50 -1.12 -10.56
N THR A 11 9.91 -0.04 -11.22
CA THR A 11 9.24 1.27 -11.13
C THR A 11 7.77 1.18 -11.58
N TYR A 12 7.51 0.49 -12.68
CA TYR A 12 6.14 0.28 -13.16
C TYR A 12 5.30 -0.56 -12.19
N SER A 13 5.88 -1.65 -11.65
CA SER A 13 5.21 -2.49 -10.66
C SER A 13 4.84 -1.69 -9.40
N LEU A 14 5.76 -0.89 -8.87
CA LEU A 14 5.52 -0.08 -7.67
C LEU A 14 4.45 0.98 -7.88
N LYS A 15 4.40 1.63 -9.05
CA LYS A 15 3.31 2.57 -9.38
C LYS A 15 1.94 1.90 -9.33
N ARG A 16 1.84 0.69 -9.88
CA ARG A 16 0.59 -0.09 -9.86
C ARG A 16 0.24 -0.53 -8.44
N GLU A 17 1.21 -1.00 -7.67
CA GLU A 17 0.98 -1.43 -6.28
C GLU A 17 0.57 -0.26 -5.37
N HIS A 18 1.19 0.91 -5.55
CA HIS A 18 0.84 2.12 -4.83
C HIS A 18 -0.58 2.61 -5.13
N ALA A 19 -1.00 2.58 -6.40
CA ALA A 19 -2.37 2.92 -6.78
C ALA A 19 -3.40 2.00 -6.10
N GLN A 20 -3.16 0.69 -6.14
CA GLN A 20 -4.03 -0.29 -5.48
C GLN A 20 -4.03 -0.16 -3.96
N TYR A 21 -2.88 0.14 -3.36
CA TYR A 21 -2.77 0.43 -1.93
C TYR A 21 -3.64 1.63 -1.54
N ALA A 22 -3.59 2.72 -2.31
CA ALA A 22 -4.40 3.92 -2.05
C ALA A 22 -5.90 3.62 -2.11
N GLU A 23 -6.35 2.84 -3.11
CA GLU A 23 -7.75 2.43 -3.23
C GLU A 23 -8.22 1.55 -2.06
N GLU A 24 -7.38 0.64 -1.58
CA GLU A 24 -7.68 -0.20 -0.42
C GLU A 24 -7.71 0.60 0.89
N ALA A 25 -6.77 1.54 1.06
CA ALA A 25 -6.75 2.43 2.21
C ALA A 25 -7.99 3.33 2.28
N GLU A 26 -8.44 3.87 1.14
CA GLU A 26 -9.68 4.65 1.07
C GLU A 26 -10.91 3.80 1.41
N ARG A 27 -10.99 2.56 0.90
CA ARG A 27 -12.07 1.63 1.25
C ARG A 27 -12.11 1.33 2.74
N LEU A 28 -10.95 1.10 3.37
CA LEU A 28 -10.85 0.86 4.81
C LEU A 28 -11.30 2.09 5.61
N ALA A 29 -10.89 3.29 5.21
CA ALA A 29 -11.30 4.53 5.85
C ALA A 29 -12.83 4.74 5.79
N LYS A 30 -13.46 4.42 4.64
CA LYS A 30 -14.93 4.45 4.49
C LYS A 30 -15.63 3.45 5.41
N GLN A 31 -15.08 2.24 5.55
CA GLN A 31 -15.63 1.24 6.48
C GLN A 31 -15.51 1.71 7.94
N ALA A 32 -14.36 2.23 8.33
CA ALA A 32 -14.14 2.76 9.67
C ALA A 32 -15.09 3.92 9.99
N ALA A 33 -15.27 4.85 9.05
CA ALA A 33 -16.22 5.95 9.17
C ALA A 33 -17.66 5.44 9.29
N HIS A 34 -18.05 4.43 8.51
CA HIS A 34 -19.38 3.81 8.61
C HIS A 34 -19.62 3.18 9.98
N ILE A 35 -18.63 2.45 10.52
CA ILE A 35 -18.71 1.84 11.85
C ILE A 35 -18.81 2.92 12.94
N ALA A 36 -18.02 3.98 12.84
CA ALA A 36 -18.06 5.10 13.78
C ALA A 36 -19.38 5.89 13.73
N ALA A 37 -19.94 6.09 12.54
CA ALA A 37 -21.22 6.78 12.35
C ALA A 37 -22.43 5.91 12.72
N SER A 38 -22.27 4.58 12.74
CA SER A 38 -23.30 3.65 13.19
C SER A 38 -23.41 3.69 14.71
N THR A 39 -24.38 4.43 15.25
CA THR A 39 -24.76 4.28 16.67
C THR A 39 -25.10 2.81 16.90
N PRO A 40 -24.59 2.13 17.95
CA PRO A 40 -24.84 0.71 18.14
C PRO A 40 -26.34 0.48 18.37
N ALA A 41 -27.05 0.10 17.32
CA ALA A 41 -28.37 -0.48 17.44
C ALA A 41 -28.25 -1.71 18.34
N TYR A 42 -29.16 -1.84 19.30
CA TYR A 42 -29.19 -2.93 20.29
C TYR A 42 -28.83 -4.27 19.63
N GLY A 43 -27.65 -4.82 19.96
CA GLY A 43 -27.21 -6.14 19.50
C GLY A 43 -26.06 -6.19 18.47
N ARG A 44 -25.61 -5.08 17.87
CA ARG A 44 -24.43 -5.13 16.95
C ARG A 44 -23.13 -5.26 17.75
N LYS A 45 -22.35 -6.32 17.53
CA LYS A 45 -21.02 -6.52 18.15
C LYS A 45 -19.96 -5.65 17.46
N VAL A 46 -19.86 -4.39 17.88
CA VAL A 46 -18.83 -3.43 17.46
C VAL A 46 -17.40 -4.01 17.56
N SER A 47 -17.15 -4.94 18.48
CA SER A 47 -15.86 -5.62 18.65
C SER A 47 -15.42 -6.46 17.44
N GLY A 48 -16.34 -7.11 16.72
CA GLY A 48 -16.01 -7.90 15.54
C GLY A 48 -15.61 -7.02 14.36
N ASP A 49 -16.36 -5.94 14.15
CA ASP A 49 -16.10 -4.95 13.10
C ASP A 49 -14.76 -4.25 13.32
N ILE A 50 -14.45 -3.86 14.57
CA ILE A 50 -13.13 -3.30 14.92
C ILE A 50 -12.00 -4.31 14.69
N THR A 51 -12.17 -5.58 15.06
CA THR A 51 -11.14 -6.62 14.85
C THR A 51 -10.84 -6.79 13.36
N ARG A 52 -11.88 -6.75 12.51
CA ARG A 52 -11.73 -6.80 11.05
C ARG A 52 -10.99 -5.57 10.52
N LEU A 53 -11.36 -4.37 10.95
CA LEU A 53 -10.67 -3.13 10.57
C LEU A 53 -9.18 -3.17 10.92
N ILE A 54 -8.83 -3.63 12.13
CA ILE A 54 -7.43 -3.76 12.57
C ILE A 54 -6.66 -4.74 11.67
N THR A 55 -7.29 -5.85 11.29
CA THR A 55 -6.67 -6.85 10.41
C THR A 55 -6.39 -6.27 9.02
N GLU A 56 -7.38 -5.58 8.45
CA GLU A 56 -7.26 -4.91 7.15
C GLU A 56 -6.21 -3.78 7.20
N ALA A 57 -6.19 -2.97 8.27
CA ALA A 57 -5.17 -1.94 8.50
C ALA A 57 -3.76 -2.52 8.59
N THR A 58 -3.60 -3.63 9.32
CA THR A 58 -2.30 -4.31 9.48
C THR A 58 -1.79 -4.85 8.14
N PHE A 59 -2.68 -5.40 7.32
CA PHE A 59 -2.31 -5.84 5.97
C PHE A 59 -1.82 -4.67 5.11
N LEU A 60 -2.53 -3.55 5.14
CA LEU A 60 -2.12 -2.34 4.43
C LEU A 60 -0.78 -1.81 4.92
N LEU A 61 -0.53 -1.76 6.23
CA LEU A 61 0.76 -1.33 6.77
C LEU A 61 1.92 -2.19 6.25
N LYS A 62 1.76 -3.52 6.21
CA LYS A 62 2.78 -4.42 5.64
C LYS A 62 3.04 -4.11 4.16
N ARG A 63 1.98 -3.88 3.40
CA ARG A 63 2.07 -3.55 1.98
C ARG A 63 2.74 -2.20 1.74
N ALA A 64 2.47 -1.20 2.59
CA ALA A 64 3.15 0.10 2.55
C ALA A 64 4.66 -0.05 2.74
N VAL A 65 5.09 -0.84 3.74
CA VAL A 65 6.52 -1.13 3.98
C VAL A 65 7.18 -1.79 2.77
N THR A 66 6.47 -2.72 2.09
CA THR A 66 6.99 -3.34 0.85
C THR A 66 7.17 -2.32 -0.28
N ILE A 67 6.21 -1.39 -0.44
CA ILE A 67 6.30 -0.32 -1.44
C ILE A 67 7.47 0.62 -1.13
N GLU A 68 7.64 1.03 0.12
CA GLU A 68 8.76 1.88 0.57
C GLU A 68 10.12 1.24 0.28
N ALA A 69 10.28 -0.04 0.64
CA ALA A 69 11.50 -0.79 0.33
C ALA A 69 11.76 -0.90 -1.18
N GLY A 70 10.71 -1.07 -1.99
CA GLY A 70 10.82 -1.06 -3.44
C GLY A 70 11.26 0.29 -4.00
N LEU A 71 10.73 1.40 -3.47
CA LEU A 71 11.13 2.75 -3.87
C LEU A 71 12.61 3.03 -3.53
N GLU A 72 13.07 2.58 -2.37
CA GLU A 72 14.48 2.66 -1.99
C GLU A 72 15.37 1.86 -2.94
N ALA A 73 14.97 0.63 -3.27
CA ALA A 73 15.70 -0.21 -4.23
C ALA A 73 15.81 0.42 -5.62
N VAL A 74 14.73 1.04 -6.12
CA VAL A 74 14.76 1.81 -7.38
C VAL A 74 15.76 2.97 -7.29
N GLY A 75 15.76 3.72 -6.18
CA GLY A 75 16.72 4.80 -5.94
C GLY A 75 18.18 4.33 -5.96
N LEU A 76 18.46 3.20 -5.30
CA LEU A 76 19.79 2.59 -5.29
C LEU A 76 20.22 2.09 -6.68
N MET A 77 19.31 1.50 -7.45
CA MET A 77 19.59 1.07 -8.84
C MET A 77 19.93 2.27 -9.74
N GLY A 78 19.20 3.38 -9.60
CA GLY A 78 19.49 4.62 -10.33
C GLY A 78 20.85 5.22 -9.96
N ALA A 79 21.18 5.25 -8.66
CA ALA A 79 22.47 5.73 -8.18
C ALA A 79 23.63 4.85 -8.64
N ALA A 80 23.46 3.51 -8.63
CA ALA A 80 24.47 2.57 -9.10
C ALA A 80 24.74 2.74 -10.60
N ALA A 81 23.70 2.92 -11.42
CA ALA A 81 23.85 3.17 -12.85
C ALA A 81 24.63 4.47 -13.14
N ALA A 82 24.33 5.54 -12.40
CA ALA A 82 25.04 6.83 -12.53
C ALA A 82 26.51 6.77 -12.10
N ALA A 83 26.88 5.88 -11.19
CA ALA A 83 28.25 5.70 -10.72
C ALA A 83 29.13 4.89 -11.70
N THR A 84 28.53 4.05 -12.53
CA THR A 84 29.24 3.28 -13.58
C THR A 84 29.54 4.06 -14.85
N ASP A 85 28.90 5.22 -15.07
CA ASP A 85 29.09 6.08 -16.24
C ASP A 85 30.12 7.22 -16.00
N GLN A 86 30.82 7.24 -14.84
CA GLN A 86 31.91 8.15 -14.51
C GLN A 86 33.28 7.47 -14.59
#